data_AF-A0A8J7PMW7-F1
#
_entry.id   AF-A0A8J7PMW7-F1
#
_cell.length_a   1.000
_cell.length_b   1.000
_cell.length_c   1.000
_cell.angle_alpha   90.00
_cell.angle_beta   90.00
_cell.angle_gamma   90.00
#
_symmetry.space_group_name_H-M   'P 1'
#
loop_
_entity.id
_entity.type
_entity.pdbx_description
1 polymer ?
#
loop_
_entity_poly.entity_id
_entity_poly.type
_entity_poly.pdbx_seq_one_letter_code
_entity_poly.pdbx_strand_id
1 'polypeptide(L)'
;MKSLKYSLMVISLSLIPAVSPYACDNPALEEDAGKDLYPAIQKVSNNFYTSKIAGKELNLVLERIDERTHPLWLHYGSQQSSSYATELAKNGIEGKVKVKNGVVTFPSDLKRVYHSTATGASLFSAILKEVPYKDKELWIAYITKATSPQPIPNHIKGYQVMNCIEHPDPFAKDIEMFVTVISSPQALFTCHKGIAMSVEAAIGERTRGISVDLHSFAAKVMSMRNPERRFMMNTPVFAMEKIMTDALPGSVFVGTREMQQMMKERQKISLEEFTANNEKVLTEIEDELKKRAQEECDGANKKLQEQLILVREGKIQDKSEKVIRQEEAEIISSRDTMIEMGEEGVFVVSEEKIALALSEKFLWKYSHFKDPFSFDVHPLTGLRQGESGTSSEKFLQYMEKHPQLLSVDRVSTIHDQFTIFDPEVPSEPWLSVDRTNPSYRWIFEDYLRPMGTTHYIVVDLKDLANSRSVE
;
A
#
# COMPACT_ATOMS: atom_id res chain seq x y z
N MET A 1 -67.09 35.60 -40.18
CA MET A 1 -65.84 34.97 -39.69
C MET A 1 -65.56 35.52 -38.29
N LYS A 2 -65.76 34.71 -37.24
CA LYS A 2 -65.45 35.06 -35.85
C LYS A 2 -64.22 34.26 -35.41
N SER A 3 -63.17 34.96 -34.99
CA SER A 3 -61.91 34.40 -34.50
C SER A 3 -62.07 33.95 -33.05
N LEU A 4 -61.94 32.65 -32.78
CA LEU A 4 -61.79 32.10 -31.44
C LEU A 4 -60.32 32.24 -31.01
N LYS A 5 -60.07 33.03 -29.96
CA LYS A 5 -58.78 33.05 -29.24
C LYS A 5 -58.83 32.00 -28.15
N TYR A 6 -58.07 30.92 -28.28
CA TYR A 6 -57.81 29.99 -27.19
C TYR A 6 -56.71 30.56 -26.30
N SER A 7 -57.05 30.88 -25.05
CA SER A 7 -56.05 31.10 -23.99
C SER A 7 -55.55 29.74 -23.52
N LEU A 8 -54.26 29.47 -23.76
CA LEU A 8 -53.56 28.32 -23.22
C LEU A 8 -53.17 28.64 -21.77
N MET A 9 -53.86 28.05 -20.80
CA MET A 9 -53.54 28.16 -19.38
C MET A 9 -52.42 27.16 -19.07
N VAL A 10 -51.19 27.64 -18.92
CA VAL A 10 -50.04 26.82 -18.50
C VAL A 10 -50.18 26.61 -16.99
N ILE A 11 -50.67 25.44 -16.59
CA ILE A 11 -50.64 24.99 -15.20
C ILE A 11 -49.18 24.60 -14.90
N SER A 12 -48.50 25.42 -14.10
CA SER A 12 -47.23 25.05 -13.49
C SER A 12 -47.46 23.86 -12.56
N LEU A 13 -47.15 22.65 -13.01
CA LEU A 13 -46.99 21.51 -12.10
C LEU A 13 -45.83 21.84 -11.16
N SER A 14 -46.18 22.25 -9.94
CA SER A 14 -45.27 22.27 -8.82
C SER A 14 -44.57 20.92 -8.69
N LEU A 15 -43.24 20.95 -8.74
CA LEU A 15 -42.32 19.83 -8.57
C LEU A 15 -42.75 18.97 -7.38
N ILE A 16 -43.32 17.81 -7.66
CA ILE A 16 -43.41 16.73 -6.67
C ILE A 16 -41.96 16.29 -6.46
N PRO A 17 -41.37 16.42 -5.25
CA PRO A 17 -40.03 15.89 -5.01
C PRO A 17 -40.05 14.41 -5.37
N ALA A 18 -39.12 14.00 -6.24
CA ALA A 18 -38.99 12.63 -6.65
C ALA A 18 -38.89 11.76 -5.39
N VAL A 19 -39.96 11.01 -5.09
CA VAL A 19 -39.98 10.07 -3.99
C VAL A 19 -38.93 9.03 -4.33
N SER A 20 -37.86 9.03 -3.54
CA SER A 20 -36.74 8.13 -3.72
C SER A 20 -37.25 6.69 -3.82
N PRO A 21 -36.92 5.95 -4.89
CA PRO A 21 -37.39 4.56 -5.08
C PRO A 21 -36.87 3.58 -4.01
N TYR A 22 -36.15 4.08 -3.00
CA TYR A 22 -35.65 3.31 -1.86
C TYR A 22 -36.58 3.33 -0.63
N ALA A 23 -37.80 3.85 -0.73
CA ALA A 23 -38.74 4.02 0.39
C ALA A 23 -39.64 2.79 0.68
N CYS A 24 -39.20 1.56 0.38
CA CYS A 24 -39.95 0.35 0.72
C CYS A 24 -39.42 -0.24 2.04
N ASP A 25 -40.28 -0.27 3.06
CA ASP A 25 -40.05 -0.80 4.40
C ASP A 25 -38.82 -0.23 5.11
N ASN A 26 -38.88 1.05 5.46
CA ASN A 26 -37.84 1.68 6.29
C ASN A 26 -38.03 1.20 7.74
N PRO A 27 -37.25 0.22 8.26
CA PRO A 27 -37.21 0.03 9.70
C PRO A 27 -36.89 1.39 10.34
N ALA A 28 -37.51 1.69 11.48
CA ALA A 28 -37.25 2.95 12.18
C ALA A 28 -35.73 3.18 12.27
N LEU A 29 -35.27 4.35 11.81
CA LEU A 29 -33.85 4.71 11.87
C LEU A 29 -33.39 4.58 13.33
N GLU A 30 -32.47 3.66 13.57
CA GLU A 30 -31.90 3.48 14.90
C GLU A 30 -30.94 4.65 15.14
N GLU A 31 -31.09 5.35 16.25
CA GLU A 31 -30.14 6.39 16.61
C GLU A 31 -28.82 5.75 17.03
N ASP A 32 -27.69 6.31 16.59
CA ASP A 32 -26.39 5.87 17.09
C ASP A 32 -26.17 6.41 18.52
N ALA A 33 -25.48 5.62 19.35
CA ALA A 33 -25.23 5.96 20.76
C ALA A 33 -24.52 7.32 20.94
N GLY A 34 -23.69 7.72 19.99
CA GLY A 34 -22.96 8.99 19.96
C GLY A 34 -23.45 9.96 18.90
N LYS A 35 -24.74 9.96 18.52
CA LYS A 35 -25.30 10.84 17.48
C LYS A 35 -24.95 12.33 17.65
N ASP A 36 -24.83 12.79 18.90
CA ASP A 36 -24.58 14.18 19.24
C ASP A 36 -23.09 14.56 19.20
N LEU A 37 -22.17 13.60 18.99
CA LEU A 37 -20.73 13.86 18.94
C LEU A 37 -20.33 14.71 17.73
N TYR A 38 -20.97 14.49 16.57
CA TYR A 38 -20.61 15.13 15.30
C TYR A 38 -21.87 15.54 14.52
N PRO A 39 -22.51 16.67 14.87
CA PRO A 39 -23.81 17.05 14.31
C PRO A 39 -23.80 17.36 12.80
N ALA A 40 -22.64 17.64 12.22
CA ALA A 40 -22.45 17.84 10.78
C ALA A 40 -22.47 16.53 9.95
N ILE A 41 -22.51 15.37 10.60
CA ILE A 41 -22.66 14.08 9.93
C ILE A 41 -24.14 13.73 9.82
N GLN A 42 -24.61 13.53 8.59
CA GLN A 42 -25.96 13.10 8.31
C GLN A 42 -26.02 11.57 8.22
N LYS A 43 -26.80 10.96 9.11
CA LYS A 43 -27.23 9.55 8.97
C LYS A 43 -28.43 9.48 8.03
N VAL A 44 -28.22 8.99 6.82
CA VAL A 44 -29.28 8.84 5.80
C VAL A 44 -30.02 7.51 6.01
N SER A 45 -29.28 6.45 6.36
CA SER A 45 -29.82 5.15 6.75
C SER A 45 -28.90 4.45 7.75
N ASN A 46 -29.31 3.32 8.32
CA ASN A 46 -28.44 2.51 9.19
C ASN A 46 -27.13 2.06 8.51
N ASN A 47 -27.09 2.08 7.18
CA ASN A 47 -25.97 1.62 6.36
C ASN A 47 -25.35 2.75 5.52
N PHE A 48 -25.73 4.02 5.72
CA PHE A 48 -25.28 5.11 4.86
C PHE A 48 -25.19 6.45 5.60
N TYR A 49 -23.98 6.99 5.67
CA TYR A 49 -23.67 8.29 6.27
C TYR A 49 -23.05 9.22 5.24
N THR A 50 -23.36 10.50 5.32
CA THR A 50 -22.82 11.54 4.45
C THR A 50 -22.41 12.78 5.23
N SER A 51 -21.47 13.56 4.69
CA SER A 51 -21.11 14.89 5.17
C SER A 51 -20.35 15.67 4.09
N LYS A 52 -20.09 16.97 4.27
CA LYS A 52 -19.27 17.76 3.35
C LYS A 52 -17.88 18.01 3.91
N ILE A 53 -16.89 18.11 3.01
CA ILE A 53 -15.55 18.56 3.40
C ILE A 53 -15.56 20.07 3.47
N ALA A 54 -15.17 20.62 4.63
CA ALA A 54 -15.18 22.06 4.85
C ALA A 54 -14.36 22.82 3.79
N GLY A 55 -14.96 23.85 3.20
CA GLY A 55 -14.32 24.67 2.16
C GLY A 55 -13.99 23.95 0.84
N LYS A 56 -14.56 22.77 0.57
CA LYS A 56 -14.39 22.04 -0.70
C LYS A 56 -15.74 21.59 -1.24
N GLU A 57 -15.90 21.59 -2.57
CA GLU A 57 -17.06 21.04 -3.27
C GLU A 57 -16.98 19.50 -3.36
N LEU A 58 -16.76 18.84 -2.21
CA LEU A 58 -16.59 17.40 -2.08
C LEU A 58 -17.40 16.87 -0.91
N ASN A 59 -17.98 15.69 -1.12
CA ASN A 59 -18.76 14.98 -0.13
C ASN A 59 -18.00 13.75 0.37
N LEU A 60 -18.23 13.42 1.63
CA LEU A 60 -17.75 12.23 2.30
C LEU A 60 -18.90 11.26 2.45
N VAL A 61 -18.63 9.98 2.19
CA VAL A 61 -19.62 8.90 2.30
C VAL A 61 -19.03 7.74 3.07
N LEU A 62 -19.84 7.12 3.92
CA LEU A 62 -19.55 5.84 4.55
C LEU A 62 -20.73 4.91 4.34
N GLU A 63 -20.53 3.90 3.50
CA GLU A 63 -21.54 2.91 3.13
C GLU A 63 -21.21 1.55 3.73
N ARG A 64 -22.17 0.92 4.42
CA ARG A 64 -22.02 -0.44 4.92
C ARG A 64 -22.17 -1.42 3.77
N ILE A 65 -21.30 -2.41 3.71
CA ILE A 65 -21.45 -3.54 2.82
C ILE A 65 -22.58 -4.45 3.31
N ASP A 66 -23.49 -4.76 2.40
CA ASP A 66 -24.57 -5.73 2.59
C ASP A 66 -24.64 -6.69 1.38
N GLU A 67 -25.62 -7.59 1.38
CA GLU A 67 -25.80 -8.58 0.30
C GLU A 67 -26.02 -7.94 -1.08
N ARG A 68 -26.61 -6.74 -1.13
CA ARG A 68 -26.84 -6.00 -2.38
C ARG A 68 -25.58 -5.28 -2.84
N THR A 69 -24.89 -4.59 -1.94
CA THR A 69 -23.78 -3.68 -2.29
C THR A 69 -22.45 -4.41 -2.40
N HIS A 70 -22.27 -5.54 -1.72
CA HIS A 70 -21.05 -6.36 -1.77
C HIS A 70 -20.59 -6.71 -3.19
N PRO A 71 -21.41 -7.36 -4.05
CA PRO A 71 -20.97 -7.70 -5.41
C PRO A 71 -20.66 -6.47 -6.27
N LEU A 72 -21.29 -5.32 -5.99
CA LEU A 72 -21.06 -4.08 -6.73
C LEU A 72 -19.69 -3.48 -6.37
N TRP A 73 -19.40 -3.36 -5.07
CA TRP A 73 -18.11 -2.86 -4.59
C TRP A 73 -16.97 -3.81 -4.95
N LEU A 74 -17.21 -5.13 -4.89
CA LEU A 74 -16.22 -6.12 -5.31
C LEU A 74 -15.89 -5.99 -6.80
N HIS A 75 -16.91 -5.81 -7.65
CA HIS A 75 -16.70 -5.56 -9.07
C HIS A 75 -15.92 -4.26 -9.30
N TYR A 76 -16.35 -3.15 -8.68
CA TYR A 76 -15.65 -1.87 -8.76
C TYR A 76 -14.18 -1.98 -8.36
N GLY A 77 -13.89 -2.59 -7.20
CA GLY A 77 -12.53 -2.82 -6.72
C GLY A 77 -11.68 -3.64 -7.71
N SER A 78 -12.26 -4.69 -8.30
CA SER A 78 -11.56 -5.53 -9.28
C SER A 78 -11.14 -4.75 -10.53
N GLN A 79 -11.96 -3.79 -10.97
CA GLN A 79 -11.65 -2.90 -12.08
C GLN A 79 -10.53 -1.92 -11.69
N GLN A 80 -10.63 -1.30 -10.52
CA GLN A 80 -9.66 -0.34 -9.99
C GLN A 80 -8.29 -0.99 -9.70
N SER A 81 -8.25 -2.29 -9.41
CA SER A 81 -7.01 -3.04 -9.15
C SER A 81 -6.42 -3.75 -10.37
N SER A 82 -7.06 -3.63 -11.55
CA SER A 82 -6.58 -4.28 -12.77
C SER A 82 -5.20 -3.75 -13.19
N SER A 83 -4.44 -4.57 -13.92
CA SER A 83 -3.14 -4.14 -14.48
C SER A 83 -3.30 -2.91 -15.38
N TYR A 84 -4.38 -2.88 -16.15
CA TYR A 84 -4.73 -1.76 -17.01
C TYR A 84 -5.05 -0.48 -16.21
N ALA A 85 -5.82 -0.57 -15.13
CA ALA A 85 -6.04 0.55 -14.20
C ALA A 85 -4.72 1.11 -13.64
N THR A 86 -3.82 0.22 -13.25
CA THR A 86 -2.49 0.59 -12.72
C THR A 86 -1.67 1.35 -13.76
N GLU A 87 -1.69 0.87 -15.00
CA GLU A 87 -0.97 1.51 -16.12
C GLU A 87 -1.58 2.87 -16.48
N LEU A 88 -2.92 2.98 -16.54
CA LEU A 88 -3.62 4.24 -16.75
C LEU A 88 -3.29 5.28 -15.68
N ALA A 89 -3.44 4.91 -14.40
CA ALA A 89 -3.21 5.83 -13.30
C ALA A 89 -1.77 6.34 -13.29
N LYS A 90 -0.78 5.48 -13.56
CA LYS A 90 0.63 5.87 -13.68
C LYS A 90 0.84 6.90 -14.79
N ASN A 91 0.32 6.63 -15.98
CA ASN A 91 0.50 7.53 -17.12
C ASN A 91 -0.27 8.85 -16.93
N GLY A 92 -1.42 8.81 -16.24
CA GLY A 92 -2.21 10.00 -15.90
C GLY A 92 -1.42 10.94 -14.98
N ILE A 93 -0.84 10.38 -13.90
CA ILE A 93 0.01 11.10 -12.95
C ILE A 93 1.22 11.74 -13.64
N GLU A 94 1.83 11.05 -14.61
CA GLU A 94 2.98 11.56 -15.36
C GLU A 94 2.60 12.56 -16.46
N GLY A 95 1.31 12.84 -16.67
CA GLY A 95 0.82 13.70 -17.76
C GLY A 95 1.08 13.13 -19.16
N LYS A 96 1.27 11.81 -19.26
CA LYS A 96 1.71 11.10 -20.48
C LYS A 96 0.58 10.40 -21.23
N VAL A 97 -0.65 10.38 -20.70
CA VAL A 97 -1.79 9.81 -21.41
C VAL A 97 -2.11 10.68 -22.62
N LYS A 98 -1.90 10.13 -23.82
CA LYS A 98 -2.41 10.70 -25.07
C LYS A 98 -3.56 9.83 -25.57
N VAL A 99 -4.74 10.43 -25.64
CA VAL A 99 -5.91 9.82 -26.26
C VAL A 99 -6.02 10.33 -27.68
N LYS A 100 -5.89 9.43 -28.66
CA LYS A 100 -6.03 9.76 -30.08
C LYS A 100 -7.08 8.85 -30.69
N ASN A 101 -8.17 9.44 -31.18
CA ASN A 101 -9.31 8.71 -31.76
C ASN A 101 -9.85 7.60 -30.85
N GLY A 102 -9.93 7.87 -29.56
CA GLY A 102 -10.43 6.91 -28.58
C GLY A 102 -9.46 5.81 -28.14
N VAL A 103 -8.34 5.67 -28.86
CA VAL A 103 -7.29 4.73 -28.48
C VAL A 103 -6.33 5.42 -27.51
N VAL A 104 -6.27 4.90 -26.29
CA VAL A 104 -5.23 5.25 -25.33
C VAL A 104 -3.93 4.62 -25.81
N THR A 105 -2.95 5.46 -26.17
CA THR A 105 -1.62 4.98 -26.57
C THR A 105 -0.62 5.23 -25.46
N PHE A 106 -0.02 4.15 -24.96
CA PHE A 106 1.05 4.21 -23.98
C PHE A 106 2.41 4.24 -24.71
N PRO A 107 3.39 5.04 -24.25
CA PRO A 107 4.75 4.97 -24.77
C PRO A 107 5.32 3.55 -24.62
N SER A 108 5.88 2.99 -25.69
CA SER A 108 6.38 1.60 -25.77
C SER A 108 7.48 1.24 -24.76
N ASP A 109 8.10 2.25 -24.15
CA ASP A 109 9.35 2.10 -23.39
C ASP A 109 9.11 1.88 -21.88
N LEU A 110 7.85 1.77 -21.44
CA LEU A 110 7.47 1.70 -20.03
C LEU A 110 7.35 0.27 -19.45
N LYS A 111 7.89 -0.74 -20.14
CA LYS A 111 7.72 -2.18 -19.82
C LYS A 111 8.40 -2.71 -18.55
N ARG A 112 9.04 -1.87 -17.74
CA ARG A 112 9.58 -2.31 -16.45
C ARG A 112 9.43 -1.17 -15.46
N VAL A 113 8.40 -1.18 -14.63
CA VAL A 113 8.47 -0.96 -13.17
C VAL A 113 7.09 -1.28 -12.57
N TYR A 114 6.99 -2.38 -11.81
CA TYR A 114 6.27 -2.59 -10.54
C TYR A 114 5.73 -4.02 -10.42
N HIS A 115 6.48 -4.86 -9.70
CA HIS A 115 6.03 -6.15 -9.17
C HIS A 115 5.83 -6.13 -7.65
N SER A 116 5.95 -4.99 -6.96
CA SER A 116 5.62 -4.95 -5.54
C SER A 116 4.10 -4.86 -5.35
N THR A 117 3.48 -6.04 -5.30
CA THR A 117 2.51 -6.40 -4.25
C THR A 117 1.65 -5.26 -3.70
N ALA A 118 0.42 -5.20 -4.23
CA ALA A 118 -0.77 -4.53 -3.71
C ALA A 118 -0.79 -2.99 -3.71
N THR A 119 -1.35 -2.41 -4.77
CA THR A 119 -1.94 -1.06 -4.69
C THR A 119 -3.01 -1.04 -3.60
N GLY A 120 -3.34 0.14 -3.04
CA GLY A 120 -4.45 0.27 -2.10
C GLY A 120 -5.76 -0.34 -2.64
N ALA A 121 -5.99 -0.25 -3.96
CA ALA A 121 -7.13 -0.86 -4.65
C ALA A 121 -7.07 -2.39 -4.69
N SER A 122 -5.87 -2.98 -4.83
CA SER A 122 -5.69 -4.43 -4.74
C SER A 122 -6.00 -4.93 -3.33
N LEU A 123 -5.54 -4.22 -2.29
CA LEU A 123 -5.84 -4.55 -0.89
C LEU A 123 -7.34 -4.37 -0.58
N PHE A 124 -7.95 -3.28 -1.07
CA PHE A 124 -9.40 -3.06 -1.02
C PHE A 124 -10.17 -4.26 -1.61
N SER A 125 -9.76 -4.73 -2.78
CA SER A 125 -10.40 -5.87 -3.45
C SER A 125 -10.17 -7.19 -2.72
N ALA A 126 -8.98 -7.40 -2.16
CA ALA A 126 -8.69 -8.58 -1.35
C ALA A 126 -9.58 -8.62 -0.10
N ILE A 127 -9.69 -7.49 0.61
CA ILE A 127 -10.56 -7.36 1.79
C ILE A 127 -12.01 -7.68 1.46
N LEU A 128 -12.54 -7.15 0.36
CA LEU A 128 -13.92 -7.45 -0.05
C LEU A 128 -14.12 -8.92 -0.41
N LYS A 129 -13.09 -9.66 -0.85
CA LYS A 129 -13.21 -11.10 -1.13
C LYS A 129 -13.17 -11.95 0.14
N GLU A 130 -12.29 -11.58 1.07
CA GLU A 130 -11.90 -12.45 2.16
C GLU A 130 -12.58 -12.11 3.51
N VAL A 131 -13.03 -10.86 3.71
CA VAL A 131 -13.74 -10.46 4.94
C VAL A 131 -15.23 -10.80 4.83
N PRO A 132 -15.78 -11.66 5.70
CA PRO A 132 -17.21 -11.87 5.77
C PRO A 132 -17.91 -10.60 6.29
N TYR A 133 -18.86 -10.06 5.54
CA TYR A 133 -19.60 -8.83 5.91
C TYR A 133 -20.85 -9.10 6.77
N LYS A 134 -21.35 -10.33 6.84
CA LYS A 134 -22.60 -10.66 7.55
C LYS A 134 -22.50 -10.51 9.07
N ASP A 135 -21.38 -10.96 9.64
CA ASP A 135 -21.13 -10.95 11.09
C ASP A 135 -20.20 -9.82 11.52
N LYS A 136 -19.94 -8.88 10.61
CA LYS A 136 -18.95 -7.80 10.77
C LYS A 136 -19.51 -6.47 10.28
N GLU A 137 -18.82 -5.42 10.71
CA GLU A 137 -19.02 -4.08 10.22
C GLU A 137 -17.96 -3.83 9.13
N LEU A 138 -18.28 -4.22 7.90
CA LEU A 138 -17.47 -3.88 6.72
C LEU A 138 -18.07 -2.65 6.04
N TRP A 139 -17.30 -1.58 5.96
CA TRP A 139 -17.73 -0.31 5.38
C TRP A 139 -16.77 0.15 4.30
N ILE A 140 -17.28 0.93 3.35
CA ILE A 140 -16.49 1.66 2.37
C ILE A 140 -16.66 3.14 2.66
N ALA A 141 -15.56 3.78 3.05
CA ALA A 141 -15.50 5.23 3.11
C ALA A 141 -14.99 5.74 1.76
N TYR A 142 -15.63 6.74 1.18
CA TYR A 142 -15.14 7.37 -0.05
C TYR A 142 -15.46 8.86 -0.12
N ILE A 143 -14.65 9.57 -0.91
CA ILE A 143 -14.84 10.99 -1.26
C ILE A 143 -15.44 11.06 -2.65
N THR A 144 -16.48 11.88 -2.84
CA THR A 144 -17.17 12.03 -4.11
C THR A 144 -17.47 13.48 -4.48
N LYS A 145 -17.42 13.79 -5.78
CA LYS A 145 -17.88 15.05 -6.38
C LYS A 145 -19.40 15.12 -6.55
N ALA A 146 -20.12 14.01 -6.34
CA ALA A 146 -21.57 13.98 -6.48
C ALA A 146 -22.23 14.94 -5.49
N THR A 147 -23.05 15.88 -5.97
CA THR A 147 -23.76 16.86 -5.12
C THR A 147 -24.82 16.23 -4.22
N SER A 148 -25.31 15.05 -4.59
CA SER A 148 -26.21 14.22 -3.80
C SER A 148 -25.65 12.80 -3.77
N PRO A 149 -24.77 12.47 -2.81
CA PRO A 149 -24.19 11.15 -2.71
C PRO A 149 -25.26 10.08 -2.52
N GLN A 150 -25.11 8.95 -3.21
CA GLN A 150 -26.02 7.82 -3.15
C GLN A 150 -25.23 6.52 -2.88
N PRO A 151 -25.88 5.48 -2.35
CA PRO A 151 -25.31 4.14 -2.30
C PRO A 151 -24.80 3.69 -3.68
N ILE A 152 -23.82 2.77 -3.71
CA ILE A 152 -23.30 2.27 -4.97
C ILE A 152 -24.43 1.78 -5.90
N PRO A 153 -24.53 2.31 -7.14
CA PRO A 153 -25.65 2.03 -8.02
C PRO A 153 -25.48 0.73 -8.80
N ASN A 154 -26.59 0.13 -9.23
CA ASN A 154 -26.59 -1.15 -9.95
C ASN A 154 -25.89 -1.11 -11.31
N HIS A 155 -25.79 0.05 -11.97
CA HIS A 155 -25.12 0.17 -13.27
C HIS A 155 -23.61 -0.08 -13.17
N ILE A 156 -23.02 -0.03 -11.96
CA ILE A 156 -21.62 -0.41 -11.74
C ILE A 156 -21.33 -1.86 -12.14
N LYS A 157 -22.33 -2.75 -12.24
CA LYS A 157 -22.14 -4.10 -12.82
C LYS A 157 -21.56 -4.08 -14.23
N GLY A 158 -21.87 -3.03 -15.02
CA GLY A 158 -21.36 -2.83 -16.37
C GLY A 158 -20.10 -1.94 -16.44
N TYR A 159 -19.62 -1.42 -15.30
CA TYR A 159 -18.46 -0.55 -15.26
C TYR A 159 -17.20 -1.30 -15.69
N GLN A 160 -16.43 -0.68 -16.56
CA GLN A 160 -15.11 -1.13 -16.97
C GLN A 160 -14.18 0.07 -16.96
N VAL A 161 -13.05 -0.06 -16.25
CA VAL A 161 -12.09 1.05 -16.10
C VAL A 161 -11.52 1.51 -17.45
N MET A 162 -11.48 0.63 -18.46
CA MET A 162 -11.05 1.00 -19.82
C MET A 162 -11.93 2.04 -20.50
N ASN A 163 -13.18 2.19 -20.05
CA ASN A 163 -14.11 3.15 -20.60
C ASN A 163 -14.10 4.48 -19.83
N CYS A 164 -13.26 4.63 -18.79
CA CYS A 164 -13.29 5.79 -17.90
C CYS A 164 -12.97 7.13 -18.58
N ILE A 165 -12.35 7.11 -19.77
CA ILE A 165 -12.03 8.33 -20.51
C ILE A 165 -13.12 8.69 -21.52
N GLU A 166 -13.57 7.73 -22.33
CA GLU A 166 -14.55 7.99 -23.40
C GLU A 166 -15.98 8.05 -22.89
N HIS A 167 -16.31 7.15 -21.98
CA HIS A 167 -17.65 6.95 -21.43
C HIS A 167 -17.57 6.73 -19.92
N PRO A 168 -17.08 7.73 -19.16
CA PRO A 168 -16.96 7.62 -17.71
C PRO A 168 -18.31 7.27 -17.09
N ASP A 169 -18.33 6.19 -16.32
CA ASP A 169 -19.50 5.87 -15.50
C ASP A 169 -19.75 7.02 -14.51
N PRO A 170 -20.99 7.54 -14.41
CA PRO A 170 -21.28 8.72 -13.59
C PRO A 170 -20.92 8.59 -12.12
N PHE A 171 -21.01 7.39 -11.55
CA PHE A 171 -20.63 7.16 -10.15
C PHE A 171 -19.12 7.02 -10.01
N ALA A 172 -18.49 6.21 -10.88
CA ALA A 172 -17.05 5.96 -10.81
C ALA A 172 -16.22 7.25 -11.01
N LYS A 173 -16.63 8.10 -11.96
CA LYS A 173 -15.94 9.37 -12.29
C LYS A 173 -15.95 10.37 -11.14
N ASP A 174 -16.96 10.29 -10.28
CA ASP A 174 -17.14 11.25 -9.19
C ASP A 174 -16.37 10.80 -7.94
N ILE A 175 -15.98 9.52 -7.81
CA ILE A 175 -15.14 9.05 -6.70
C ILE A 175 -13.73 9.59 -6.86
N GLU A 176 -13.22 10.27 -5.83
CA GLU A 176 -11.82 10.74 -5.76
C GLU A 176 -10.91 9.71 -5.09
N MET A 177 -11.38 9.16 -3.97
CA MET A 177 -10.60 8.31 -3.08
C MET A 177 -11.53 7.41 -2.28
N PHE A 178 -11.09 6.20 -1.97
CA PHE A 178 -11.83 5.25 -1.15
C PHE A 178 -10.91 4.49 -0.19
N VAL A 179 -11.48 3.97 0.89
CA VAL A 179 -10.80 3.13 1.89
C VAL A 179 -11.81 2.13 2.48
N THR A 180 -11.36 0.92 2.76
CA THR A 180 -12.16 -0.05 3.54
C THR A 180 -12.02 0.24 5.03
N VAL A 181 -13.13 0.15 5.76
CA VAL A 181 -13.17 0.28 7.22
C VAL A 181 -13.78 -1.01 7.78
N ILE A 182 -13.02 -1.71 8.60
CA ILE A 182 -13.37 -3.01 9.17
C ILE A 182 -13.54 -2.84 10.67
N SER A 183 -14.63 -3.38 11.20
CA SER A 183 -14.91 -3.39 12.63
C SER A 183 -15.89 -4.51 13.00
N SER A 184 -16.27 -4.55 14.27
CA SER A 184 -17.50 -5.20 14.75
C SER A 184 -18.28 -4.19 15.60
N PRO A 185 -19.61 -4.36 15.80
CA PRO A 185 -20.39 -3.40 16.57
C PRO A 185 -19.82 -3.16 17.99
N GLN A 186 -19.36 -4.22 18.66
CA GLN A 186 -18.76 -4.17 19.99
C GLN A 186 -17.23 -3.99 19.99
N ALA A 187 -16.59 -3.87 18.81
CA ALA A 187 -15.15 -3.68 18.75
C ALA A 187 -14.77 -2.27 19.22
N LEU A 188 -13.78 -2.21 20.11
CA LEU A 188 -13.25 -0.99 20.71
C LEU A 188 -12.17 -0.32 19.84
N PHE A 189 -11.80 -0.94 18.72
CA PHE A 189 -11.01 -0.28 17.67
C PHE A 189 -11.56 -0.61 16.28
N THR A 190 -11.11 0.12 15.27
CA THR A 190 -11.41 -0.12 13.86
C THR A 190 -10.14 -0.24 13.03
N CYS A 191 -10.21 -0.94 11.89
CA CYS A 191 -9.11 -1.01 10.93
C CYS A 191 -9.46 -0.27 9.64
N HIS A 192 -8.63 0.68 9.22
CA HIS A 192 -8.79 1.35 7.93
C HIS A 192 -7.73 0.82 6.97
N LYS A 193 -8.11 0.23 5.84
CA LYS A 193 -7.18 -0.47 4.93
C LYS A 193 -7.52 -0.23 3.47
N GLY A 194 -6.54 -0.41 2.59
CA GLY A 194 -6.76 -0.32 1.15
C GLY A 194 -7.16 1.09 0.69
N ILE A 195 -6.60 2.13 1.32
CA ILE A 195 -6.82 3.50 0.86
C ILE A 195 -6.22 3.70 -0.53
N ALA A 196 -7.03 4.13 -1.48
CA ALA A 196 -6.62 4.34 -2.85
C ALA A 196 -7.36 5.51 -3.48
N MET A 197 -6.66 6.20 -4.37
CA MET A 197 -7.31 7.11 -5.32
C MET A 197 -7.98 6.28 -6.41
N SER A 198 -9.12 6.76 -6.91
CA SER A 198 -9.72 6.15 -8.10
C SER A 198 -8.83 6.39 -9.32
N VAL A 199 -8.93 5.52 -10.31
CA VAL A 199 -8.27 5.69 -11.61
C VAL A 199 -8.77 6.96 -12.29
N GLU A 200 -10.06 7.26 -12.19
CA GLU A 200 -10.69 8.46 -12.73
C GLU A 200 -10.05 9.74 -12.17
N ALA A 201 -9.86 9.81 -10.86
CA ALA A 201 -9.20 10.95 -10.23
C ALA A 201 -7.68 10.99 -10.49
N ALA A 202 -7.04 9.85 -10.71
CA ALA A 202 -5.63 9.79 -11.09
C ALA A 202 -5.37 10.30 -12.52
N ILE A 203 -6.34 10.14 -13.43
CA ILE A 203 -6.28 10.65 -14.80
C ILE A 203 -6.74 12.11 -14.87
N GLY A 204 -7.72 12.49 -14.05
CA GLY A 204 -8.28 13.83 -14.00
C GLY A 204 -7.48 14.83 -13.16
N GLU A 205 -8.12 15.96 -12.83
CA GLU A 205 -7.57 16.92 -11.87
C GLU A 205 -7.70 16.36 -10.45
N ARG A 206 -6.55 16.03 -9.86
CA ARG A 206 -6.46 15.42 -8.54
C ARG A 206 -6.62 16.48 -7.44
N THR A 207 -7.60 16.26 -6.56
CA THR A 207 -7.67 17.00 -5.30
C THR A 207 -6.57 16.52 -4.33
N ARG A 208 -5.74 17.44 -3.83
CA ARG A 208 -4.66 17.11 -2.88
C ARG A 208 -5.11 17.25 -1.42
N GLY A 209 -4.44 16.54 -0.52
CA GLY A 209 -4.63 16.67 0.92
C GLY A 209 -5.97 16.14 1.46
N ILE A 210 -6.68 15.30 0.71
CA ILE A 210 -8.01 14.79 1.07
C ILE A 210 -8.00 13.44 1.80
N SER A 211 -6.85 12.77 1.93
CA SER A 211 -6.79 11.45 2.57
C SER A 211 -7.10 11.50 4.07
N VAL A 212 -6.64 12.55 4.77
CA VAL A 212 -6.95 12.72 6.20
C VAL A 212 -8.43 13.05 6.39
N ASP A 213 -9.05 13.81 5.47
CA ASP A 213 -10.49 14.09 5.50
C ASP A 213 -11.30 12.78 5.50
N LEU A 214 -10.91 11.84 4.63
CA LEU A 214 -11.55 10.52 4.53
C LEU A 214 -11.41 9.68 5.80
N HIS A 215 -10.20 9.56 6.35
CA HIS A 215 -9.97 8.81 7.58
C HIS A 215 -10.64 9.46 8.80
N SER A 216 -10.60 10.79 8.89
CA SER A 216 -11.26 11.56 9.95
C SER A 216 -12.76 11.34 9.93
N PHE A 217 -13.39 11.41 8.75
CA PHE A 217 -14.82 11.15 8.61
C PHE A 217 -15.21 9.72 9.02
N ALA A 218 -14.47 8.71 8.55
CA ALA A 218 -14.69 7.33 8.98
C ALA A 218 -14.54 7.18 10.51
N ALA A 219 -13.54 7.84 11.12
CA ALA A 219 -13.33 7.83 12.56
C ALA A 219 -14.50 8.46 13.33
N LYS A 220 -15.05 9.57 12.86
CA LYS A 220 -16.24 10.21 13.44
C LYS A 220 -17.43 9.27 13.44
N VAL A 221 -17.78 8.69 12.29
CA VAL A 221 -18.92 7.75 12.20
C VAL A 221 -18.68 6.53 13.08
N MET A 222 -17.47 5.96 13.06
CA MET A 222 -17.14 4.82 13.91
C MET A 222 -17.25 5.15 15.41
N SER A 223 -16.95 6.38 15.83
CA SER A 223 -17.13 6.86 17.21
C SER A 223 -18.60 7.14 17.55
N MET A 224 -19.40 7.65 16.61
CA MET A 224 -20.85 7.83 16.81
C MET A 224 -21.52 6.48 17.08
N ARG A 225 -21.15 5.46 16.29
CA ARG A 225 -21.73 4.12 16.41
C ARG A 225 -21.35 3.43 17.72
N ASN A 226 -20.11 3.58 18.15
CA ASN A 226 -19.63 3.06 19.42
C ASN A 226 -18.69 4.10 20.10
N PRO A 227 -19.20 4.90 21.05
CA PRO A 227 -18.40 5.91 21.74
C PRO A 227 -17.25 5.38 22.59
N GLU A 228 -17.23 4.09 22.94
CA GLU A 228 -16.14 3.45 23.67
C GLU A 228 -14.96 3.06 22.75
N ARG A 229 -15.14 3.19 21.44
CA ARG A 229 -14.12 2.89 20.44
C ARG A 229 -13.02 3.96 20.48
N ARG A 230 -11.81 3.59 20.91
CA ARG A 230 -10.71 4.53 21.15
C ARG A 230 -9.67 4.57 20.03
N PHE A 231 -9.41 3.47 19.34
CA PHE A 231 -8.28 3.40 18.41
C PHE A 231 -8.69 3.06 16.97
N MET A 232 -7.87 3.55 16.04
CA MET A 232 -7.80 3.06 14.66
C MET A 232 -6.46 2.35 14.46
N MET A 233 -6.47 1.15 13.92
CA MET A 233 -5.25 0.42 13.54
C MET A 233 -5.13 0.35 12.02
N ASN A 234 -3.93 0.52 11.50
CA ASN A 234 -3.67 0.44 10.06
C ASN A 234 -2.31 -0.22 9.79
N THR A 235 -2.09 -0.70 8.56
CA THR A 235 -0.75 -1.03 8.02
C THR A 235 -0.52 -0.12 6.82
N PRO A 236 -0.25 1.17 7.07
CA PRO A 236 -0.12 2.15 6.01
C PRO A 236 1.10 1.85 5.15
N VAL A 237 1.04 2.23 3.88
CA VAL A 237 2.25 2.47 3.09
C VAL A 237 2.95 3.73 3.61
N PHE A 238 4.26 3.87 3.40
CA PHE A 238 5.07 5.00 3.90
C PHE A 238 4.45 6.38 3.66
N ALA A 239 3.89 6.60 2.46
CA ALA A 239 3.25 7.87 2.15
C ALA A 239 2.08 8.20 3.09
N MET A 240 1.26 7.19 3.43
CA MET A 240 0.12 7.37 4.32
C MET A 240 0.56 7.50 5.78
N GLU A 241 1.60 6.76 6.18
CA GLU A 241 2.21 6.92 7.51
C GLU A 241 2.71 8.35 7.73
N LYS A 242 3.45 8.89 6.76
CA LYS A 242 3.91 10.29 6.80
C LYS A 242 2.73 11.26 6.89
N ILE A 243 1.71 11.06 6.04
CA ILE A 243 0.50 11.91 6.08
C ILE A 243 -0.18 11.87 7.45
N MET A 244 -0.29 10.69 8.07
CA MET A 244 -0.89 10.54 9.39
C MET A 244 -0.07 11.20 10.48
N THR A 245 1.25 10.98 10.49
CA THR A 245 2.14 11.58 11.50
C THR A 245 2.25 13.10 11.38
N ASP A 246 2.24 13.63 10.17
CA ASP A 246 2.19 15.09 9.93
C ASP A 246 0.84 15.68 10.38
N ALA A 247 -0.26 14.95 10.22
CA ALA A 247 -1.60 15.43 10.57
C ALA A 247 -1.96 15.28 12.06
N LEU A 248 -1.33 14.33 12.76
CA LEU A 248 -1.66 13.95 14.13
C LEU A 248 -0.38 13.82 14.99
N PRO A 249 0.36 14.91 15.21
CA PRO A 249 1.58 14.87 16.02
C PRO A 249 1.24 14.46 17.46
N GLY A 250 1.79 13.33 17.90
CA GLY A 250 1.59 12.80 19.25
C GLY A 250 0.47 11.76 19.40
N SER A 251 -0.39 11.60 18.39
CA SER A 251 -1.52 10.65 18.43
C SER A 251 -1.35 9.47 17.49
N VAL A 252 -0.16 9.32 16.90
CA VAL A 252 0.23 8.18 16.07
C VAL A 252 1.33 7.39 16.76
N PHE A 253 1.07 6.11 16.92
CA PHE A 253 1.89 5.13 17.61
C PHE A 253 2.39 4.13 16.58
N VAL A 254 3.71 3.95 16.49
CA VAL A 254 4.36 3.30 15.34
C VAL A 254 5.03 2.00 15.78
N GLY A 255 4.74 0.92 15.05
CA GLY A 255 5.36 -0.38 15.25
C GLY A 255 4.80 -1.12 16.46
N THR A 256 5.52 -2.15 16.88
CA THR A 256 5.19 -2.97 18.04
C THR A 256 6.30 -2.90 19.08
N ARG A 257 5.99 -3.25 20.34
CA ARG A 257 6.99 -3.31 21.41
C ARG A 257 8.09 -4.33 21.09
N GLU A 258 7.71 -5.48 20.56
CA GLU A 258 8.61 -6.55 20.19
C GLU A 258 9.54 -6.13 19.04
N MET A 259 9.02 -5.38 18.06
CA MET A 259 9.82 -4.80 16.98
C MET A 259 10.86 -3.83 17.52
N GLN A 260 10.46 -2.90 18.40
CA GLN A 260 11.38 -1.94 18.99
C GLN A 260 12.45 -2.65 19.84
N GLN A 261 12.05 -3.62 20.66
CA GLN A 261 12.97 -4.41 21.47
C GLN A 261 13.98 -5.16 20.60
N MET A 262 13.50 -5.91 19.60
CA MET A 262 14.35 -6.63 18.66
C MET A 262 15.34 -5.68 17.96
N MET A 263 14.89 -4.50 17.52
CA MET A 263 15.77 -3.52 16.89
C MET A 263 16.83 -3.01 17.86
N LYS A 264 16.46 -2.66 19.11
CA LYS A 264 17.40 -2.24 20.15
C LYS A 264 18.43 -3.33 20.47
N GLU A 265 18.02 -4.59 20.54
CA GLU A 265 18.91 -5.74 20.76
C GLU A 265 19.87 -5.93 19.58
N ARG A 266 19.35 -5.93 18.35
CA ARG A 266 20.16 -6.04 17.13
C ARG A 266 21.18 -4.91 17.03
N GLN A 267 20.82 -3.68 17.41
CA GLN A 267 21.76 -2.54 17.42
C GLN A 267 22.94 -2.73 18.37
N LYS A 268 22.81 -3.56 19.42
CA LYS A 268 23.91 -3.86 20.35
C LYS A 268 24.90 -4.90 19.83
N ILE A 269 24.48 -5.78 18.92
CA ILE A 269 25.30 -6.88 18.41
C ILE A 269 26.39 -6.37 17.47
N SER A 270 27.66 -6.57 17.81
CA SER A 270 28.80 -6.14 16.98
C SER A 270 28.90 -6.95 15.68
N LEU A 271 29.73 -6.51 14.72
CA LEU A 271 29.98 -7.28 13.50
C LEU A 271 30.65 -8.61 13.86
N GLU A 272 31.62 -8.57 14.77
CA GLU A 272 32.38 -9.70 15.26
C GLU A 272 31.48 -10.74 15.95
N GLU A 273 30.57 -10.28 16.81
CA GLU A 273 29.59 -11.15 17.46
C GLU A 273 28.60 -11.75 16.44
N PHE A 274 28.15 -10.97 15.46
CA PHE A 274 27.32 -11.48 14.38
C PHE A 274 28.06 -12.54 13.54
N THR A 275 29.34 -12.31 13.21
CA THR A 275 30.22 -13.28 12.53
C THR A 275 30.31 -14.57 13.32
N ALA A 276 30.62 -14.49 14.61
CA ALA A 276 30.74 -15.66 15.48
C ALA A 276 29.44 -16.48 15.54
N ASN A 277 28.29 -15.78 15.63
CA ASN A 277 26.97 -16.44 15.68
C ASN A 277 26.51 -17.01 14.32
N ASN A 278 27.13 -16.61 13.21
CA ASN A 278 26.73 -16.98 11.86
C ASN A 278 27.86 -17.67 11.07
N GLU A 279 28.83 -18.27 11.75
CA GLU A 279 29.99 -18.93 11.14
C GLU A 279 29.59 -19.97 10.09
N LYS A 280 28.56 -20.78 10.38
CA LYS A 280 28.04 -21.75 9.41
C LYS A 280 27.52 -21.08 8.13
N VAL A 281 26.81 -19.96 8.26
CA VAL A 281 26.26 -19.21 7.12
C VAL A 281 27.40 -18.58 6.31
N LEU A 282 28.49 -18.19 6.96
CA LEU A 282 29.70 -17.69 6.30
C LEU A 282 30.37 -18.77 5.46
N THR A 283 30.57 -19.97 6.02
CA THR A 283 31.11 -21.12 5.29
C THR A 283 30.24 -21.46 4.07
N GLU A 284 28.91 -21.48 4.24
CA GLU A 284 27.99 -21.73 3.13
C GLU A 284 28.09 -20.67 2.00
N ILE A 285 28.27 -19.39 2.34
CA ILE A 285 28.47 -18.33 1.35
C ILE A 285 29.82 -18.47 0.66
N GLU A 286 30.88 -18.76 1.41
CA GLU A 286 32.23 -18.93 0.88
C GLU A 286 32.28 -20.09 -0.11
N ASP A 287 31.68 -21.23 0.23
CA ASP A 287 31.56 -22.39 -0.66
C ASP A 287 30.77 -22.06 -1.93
N GLU A 288 29.67 -21.31 -1.81
CA GLU A 288 28.87 -20.84 -2.95
C GLU A 288 29.69 -19.93 -3.87
N LEU A 289 30.46 -18.99 -3.31
CA LEU A 289 31.31 -18.06 -4.07
C LEU A 289 32.47 -18.79 -4.75
N LYS A 290 33.15 -19.70 -4.07
CA LYS A 290 34.22 -20.54 -4.64
C LYS A 290 33.72 -21.38 -5.79
N LYS A 291 32.56 -22.04 -5.61
CA LYS A 291 31.93 -22.82 -6.67
C LYS A 291 31.62 -21.96 -7.89
N ARG A 292 30.99 -20.79 -7.68
CA ARG A 292 30.67 -19.87 -8.78
C ARG A 292 31.92 -19.34 -9.48
N ALA A 293 32.97 -19.00 -8.72
CA ALA A 293 34.24 -18.55 -9.28
C ALA A 293 34.91 -19.64 -10.13
N GLN A 294 34.85 -20.91 -9.69
CA GLN A 294 35.35 -22.05 -10.47
C GLN A 294 34.55 -22.24 -11.76
N GLU A 295 33.23 -22.16 -11.73
CA GLU A 295 32.38 -22.24 -12.93
C GLU A 295 32.67 -21.10 -13.92
N GLU A 296 32.88 -19.88 -13.42
CA GLU A 296 33.29 -18.72 -14.23
C GLU A 296 34.69 -18.93 -14.86
N CYS A 297 35.63 -19.48 -14.07
CA CYS A 297 36.99 -19.81 -14.49
C CYS A 297 37.03 -20.86 -15.60
N ASP A 298 36.32 -21.98 -15.40
CA ASP A 298 36.21 -23.07 -16.37
C ASP A 298 35.58 -22.59 -17.67
N GLY A 299 34.53 -21.74 -17.57
CA GLY A 299 33.89 -21.12 -18.71
C GLY A 299 34.81 -20.18 -19.51
N ALA A 300 35.60 -19.36 -18.82
CA ALA A 300 36.57 -18.46 -19.45
C ALA A 300 37.71 -19.23 -20.13
N ASN A 301 38.25 -20.24 -19.45
CA ASN A 301 39.30 -21.11 -20.00
C ASN A 301 38.84 -21.89 -21.22
N LYS A 302 37.60 -22.41 -21.21
CA LYS A 302 37.02 -23.10 -22.36
C LYS A 302 36.92 -22.17 -23.58
N LYS A 303 36.43 -20.94 -23.40
CA LYS A 303 36.36 -19.94 -24.49
C LYS A 303 37.74 -19.61 -25.06
N LEU A 304 38.73 -19.42 -24.18
CA LEU A 304 40.11 -19.15 -24.59
C LEU A 304 40.70 -20.31 -25.41
N GLN A 305 40.47 -21.56 -25.00
CA GLN A 305 40.92 -22.73 -25.75
C GLN A 305 40.24 -22.82 -27.13
N GLU A 306 38.93 -22.59 -27.21
CA GLU A 306 38.20 -22.54 -28.49
C GLU A 306 38.77 -21.48 -29.44
N GLN A 307 39.12 -20.30 -28.92
CA GLN A 307 39.76 -19.24 -29.71
C GLN A 307 41.17 -19.60 -30.17
N LEU A 308 42.00 -20.18 -29.29
CA LEU A 308 43.34 -20.66 -29.64
C LEU A 308 43.30 -21.72 -30.76
N ILE A 309 42.29 -22.59 -30.75
CA ILE A 309 42.06 -23.57 -31.82
C ILE A 309 41.75 -22.84 -33.14
N LEU A 310 40.83 -21.87 -33.15
CA LEU A 310 40.49 -21.10 -34.36
C LEU A 310 41.69 -20.34 -34.93
N VAL A 311 42.57 -19.80 -34.07
CA VAL A 311 43.82 -19.15 -34.49
C VAL A 311 44.78 -20.17 -35.10
N ARG A 312 45.00 -21.32 -34.45
CA ARG A 312 45.88 -22.39 -34.95
C ARG A 312 45.43 -22.96 -36.29
N GLU A 313 44.13 -23.05 -36.52
CA GLU A 313 43.54 -23.49 -37.79
C GLU A 313 43.63 -22.43 -38.91
N GLY A 314 44.20 -21.25 -38.65
CA GLY A 314 44.35 -20.18 -39.63
C GLY A 314 43.02 -19.52 -40.03
N LYS A 315 41.93 -19.78 -39.29
CA LYS A 315 40.60 -19.21 -39.55
C LYS A 315 40.51 -17.72 -39.19
N ILE A 316 41.46 -17.21 -38.40
CA ILE A 316 41.55 -15.80 -37.98
C ILE A 316 43.00 -15.35 -38.19
N GLN A 317 43.26 -14.62 -39.28
CA GLN A 317 44.63 -14.46 -39.79
C GLN A 317 45.33 -13.12 -39.46
N ASP A 318 44.66 -12.14 -38.84
CA ASP A 318 45.32 -10.84 -38.50
C ASP A 318 44.60 -9.96 -37.45
N LYS A 319 43.33 -10.24 -37.12
CA LYS A 319 42.57 -9.52 -36.06
C LYS A 319 42.59 -10.21 -34.70
N SER A 320 43.28 -11.35 -34.56
CA SER A 320 43.18 -12.27 -33.43
C SER A 320 43.75 -11.72 -32.14
N GLU A 321 44.99 -11.23 -32.10
CA GLU A 321 45.58 -10.72 -30.85
C GLU A 321 44.82 -9.52 -30.29
N LYS A 322 44.35 -8.62 -31.14
CA LYS A 322 43.62 -7.43 -30.70
C LYS A 322 42.22 -7.77 -30.18
N VAL A 323 41.52 -8.70 -30.83
CA VAL A 323 40.19 -9.18 -30.38
C VAL A 323 40.32 -10.01 -29.11
N ILE A 324 41.30 -10.91 -29.03
CA ILE A 324 41.60 -11.69 -27.81
C ILE A 324 41.92 -10.75 -26.64
N ARG A 325 42.82 -9.78 -26.83
CA ARG A 325 43.13 -8.78 -25.78
C ARG A 325 41.96 -7.89 -25.41
N GLN A 326 41.05 -7.62 -26.33
CA GLN A 326 39.87 -6.79 -26.08
C GLN A 326 38.80 -7.56 -25.29
N GLU A 327 38.57 -8.83 -25.61
CA GLU A 327 37.69 -9.71 -24.83
C GLU A 327 38.31 -10.08 -23.47
N GLU A 328 39.63 -10.28 -23.38
CA GLU A 328 40.37 -10.37 -22.11
C GLU A 328 40.14 -9.12 -21.27
N ALA A 329 40.28 -7.93 -21.86
CA ALA A 329 40.02 -6.67 -21.17
C ALA A 329 38.54 -6.52 -20.77
N GLU A 330 37.59 -7.00 -21.56
CA GLU A 330 36.16 -6.98 -21.18
C GLU A 330 35.86 -7.93 -20.02
N ILE A 331 36.42 -9.15 -20.02
CA ILE A 331 36.30 -10.12 -18.93
C ILE A 331 36.97 -9.57 -17.66
N ILE A 332 38.19 -9.04 -17.77
CA ILE A 332 38.98 -8.50 -16.64
C ILE A 332 38.40 -7.17 -16.13
N SER A 333 37.81 -6.33 -16.98
CA SER A 333 37.21 -5.05 -16.56
C SER A 333 35.85 -5.21 -15.89
N SER A 334 35.24 -6.40 -15.98
CA SER A 334 34.04 -6.70 -15.20
C SER A 334 34.41 -6.79 -13.73
N ARG A 335 34.00 -5.74 -12.99
CA ARG A 335 34.18 -5.56 -11.54
C ARG A 335 33.65 -6.73 -10.70
N ASP A 336 32.79 -7.57 -11.29
CA ASP A 336 32.09 -8.66 -10.62
C ASP A 336 32.78 -10.04 -10.82
N THR A 337 33.90 -10.11 -11.54
CA THR A 337 34.58 -11.39 -11.83
C THR A 337 35.47 -11.83 -10.68
N MET A 338 35.31 -13.08 -10.22
CA MET A 338 36.12 -13.67 -9.14
C MET A 338 37.37 -14.41 -9.65
N ILE A 339 37.75 -14.15 -10.90
CA ILE A 339 38.87 -14.80 -11.59
C ILE A 339 39.89 -13.77 -12.04
N GLU A 340 41.13 -14.20 -12.25
CA GLU A 340 42.22 -13.40 -12.79
C GLU A 340 43.06 -14.22 -13.77
N MET A 341 43.87 -13.56 -14.58
CA MET A 341 44.75 -14.25 -15.52
C MET A 341 46.04 -14.65 -14.80
N GLY A 342 46.34 -15.95 -14.76
CA GLY A 342 47.59 -16.47 -14.22
C GLY A 342 48.78 -16.32 -15.17
N GLU A 343 49.96 -16.67 -14.69
CA GLU A 343 51.23 -16.50 -15.42
C GLU A 343 51.29 -17.28 -16.76
N GLU A 344 50.53 -18.36 -16.88
CA GLU A 344 50.45 -19.20 -18.09
C GLU A 344 49.42 -18.69 -19.12
N GLY A 345 48.80 -17.53 -18.89
CA GLY A 345 47.73 -17.02 -19.75
C GLY A 345 46.44 -17.83 -19.63
N VAL A 346 46.22 -18.48 -18.48
CA VAL A 346 45.01 -19.23 -18.15
C VAL A 346 44.29 -18.48 -17.03
N PHE A 347 42.96 -18.43 -17.06
CA PHE A 347 42.21 -17.86 -15.94
C PHE A 347 42.31 -18.77 -14.72
N VAL A 348 42.48 -18.17 -13.55
CA VAL A 348 42.51 -18.82 -12.24
C VAL A 348 41.54 -18.14 -11.30
N VAL A 349 41.06 -18.87 -10.30
CA VAL A 349 40.25 -18.32 -9.23
C VAL A 349 41.11 -17.40 -8.36
N SER A 350 40.67 -16.16 -8.14
CA SER A 350 41.39 -15.19 -7.31
C SER A 350 40.85 -15.24 -5.88
N GLU A 351 41.64 -15.79 -4.96
CA GLU A 351 41.29 -15.88 -3.53
C GLU A 351 41.05 -14.48 -2.93
N GLU A 352 41.80 -13.46 -3.36
CA GLU A 352 41.61 -12.06 -2.93
C GLU A 352 40.24 -11.53 -3.34
N LYS A 353 39.82 -11.78 -4.58
CA LYS A 353 38.51 -11.34 -5.07
C LYS A 353 37.36 -12.10 -4.42
N ILE A 354 37.54 -13.39 -4.13
CA ILE A 354 36.56 -14.16 -3.34
C ILE A 354 36.45 -13.59 -1.94
N ALA A 355 37.57 -13.30 -1.26
CA ALA A 355 37.57 -12.70 0.06
C ALA A 355 36.86 -11.34 0.08
N LEU A 356 37.07 -10.52 -0.95
CA LEU A 356 36.36 -9.24 -1.12
C LEU A 356 34.85 -9.45 -1.31
N ALA A 357 34.44 -10.31 -2.25
CA ALA A 357 33.03 -10.61 -2.51
C ALA A 357 32.32 -11.22 -1.28
N LEU A 358 33.03 -12.07 -0.53
CA LEU A 358 32.56 -12.63 0.73
C LEU A 358 32.36 -11.52 1.77
N SER A 359 33.34 -10.62 1.93
CA SER A 359 33.24 -9.46 2.83
C SER A 359 32.05 -8.57 2.48
N GLU A 360 31.86 -8.23 1.20
CA GLU A 360 30.73 -7.41 0.75
C GLU A 360 29.38 -8.09 0.98
N LYS A 361 29.23 -9.37 0.60
CA LYS A 361 28.00 -10.14 0.82
C LYS A 361 27.71 -10.31 2.31
N PHE A 362 28.75 -10.43 3.14
CA PHE A 362 28.61 -10.53 4.58
C PHE A 362 28.24 -9.20 5.24
N LEU A 363 28.92 -8.10 4.87
CA LEU A 363 28.57 -6.75 5.32
C LEU A 363 27.14 -6.39 4.91
N TRP A 364 26.71 -6.81 3.71
CA TRP A 364 25.34 -6.70 3.27
C TRP A 364 24.39 -7.48 4.19
N LYS A 365 24.69 -8.76 4.52
CA LYS A 365 23.88 -9.55 5.47
C LYS A 365 23.85 -8.94 6.87
N TYR A 366 24.97 -8.43 7.38
CA TYR A 366 25.02 -7.74 8.67
C TYR A 366 24.19 -6.45 8.65
N SER A 367 24.27 -5.69 7.56
CA SER A 367 23.43 -4.51 7.37
C SER A 367 21.94 -4.87 7.36
N HIS A 368 21.54 -5.96 6.71
CA HIS A 368 20.15 -6.44 6.71
C HIS A 368 19.73 -7.03 8.05
N PHE A 369 20.67 -7.62 8.80
CA PHE A 369 20.44 -8.06 10.17
C PHE A 369 20.15 -6.87 11.08
N LYS A 370 20.96 -5.81 10.99
CA LYS A 370 20.71 -4.55 11.71
C LYS A 370 19.42 -3.88 11.26
N ASP A 371 19.13 -3.99 9.96
CA ASP A 371 18.01 -3.37 9.28
C ASP A 371 17.07 -4.36 8.58
N PRO A 372 16.28 -5.14 9.34
CA PRO A 372 15.34 -6.10 8.74
C PRO A 372 14.21 -5.41 7.98
N PHE A 373 14.06 -4.10 8.17
CA PHE A 373 13.06 -3.27 7.53
C PHE A 373 13.67 -2.35 6.49
N SER A 374 14.90 -2.64 6.00
CA SER A 374 15.55 -1.85 4.96
C SER A 374 14.52 -1.58 3.86
N PHE A 375 14.02 -0.36 3.88
CA PHE A 375 12.85 -0.02 3.10
C PHE A 375 13.31 -0.11 1.65
N ASP A 376 12.66 -0.95 0.84
CA ASP A 376 12.76 -0.80 -0.61
C ASP A 376 12.19 0.58 -0.92
N VAL A 377 13.06 1.60 -0.90
CA VAL A 377 12.69 3.01 -1.04
C VAL A 377 12.10 3.17 -2.41
N HIS A 378 10.78 3.30 -2.45
CA HIS A 378 10.03 3.53 -3.67
C HIS A 378 10.50 4.87 -4.30
N PRO A 379 10.81 4.91 -5.60
CA PRO A 379 11.29 6.13 -6.29
C PRO A 379 10.28 7.31 -6.29
N LEU A 380 9.06 7.13 -5.79
CA LEU A 380 8.05 8.20 -5.68
C LEU A 380 8.25 9.12 -4.46
N THR A 381 9.19 8.80 -3.58
CA THR A 381 9.52 9.64 -2.40
C THR A 381 10.49 10.77 -2.72
N GLY A 382 11.06 10.82 -3.93
CA GLY A 382 12.13 11.76 -4.27
C GLY A 382 13.44 11.48 -3.51
N LEU A 383 13.49 10.45 -2.67
CA LEU A 383 14.70 9.96 -2.04
C LEU A 383 15.30 8.93 -3.00
N ARG A 384 16.37 9.33 -3.69
CA ARG A 384 17.12 8.43 -4.57
C ARG A 384 17.60 7.22 -3.77
N GLN A 385 17.68 6.08 -4.44
CA GLN A 385 18.27 4.80 -3.99
C GLN A 385 19.76 4.87 -3.55
N GLY A 386 20.28 6.07 -3.28
CA GLY A 386 21.63 6.31 -2.74
C GLY A 386 21.72 7.45 -1.72
N GLU A 387 20.61 8.11 -1.35
CA GLU A 387 20.64 9.28 -0.43
C GLU A 387 19.81 9.10 0.85
N SER A 388 18.87 8.16 0.91
CA SER A 388 18.18 7.83 2.16
C SER A 388 18.53 6.45 2.66
N GLY A 389 19.74 6.34 3.22
CA GLY A 389 19.92 5.55 4.42
C GLY A 389 18.99 6.10 5.52
N THR A 390 17.72 5.71 5.49
CA THR A 390 16.97 5.56 6.72
C THR A 390 17.51 4.30 7.37
N SER A 391 18.67 4.43 8.02
CA SER A 391 19.20 3.37 8.86
C SER A 391 18.12 2.97 9.86
N SER A 392 18.13 1.72 10.29
CA SER A 392 17.32 1.25 11.43
C SER A 392 17.40 2.17 12.63
N GLU A 393 18.49 2.90 12.78
CA GLU A 393 18.66 3.95 13.79
C GLU A 393 17.68 5.12 13.58
N LYS A 394 17.50 5.63 12.35
CA LYS A 394 16.48 6.66 12.07
C LYS A 394 15.07 6.12 12.28
N PHE A 395 14.79 4.87 11.90
CA PHE A 395 13.49 4.27 12.16
C PHE A 395 13.27 4.01 13.66
N LEU A 396 14.31 3.62 14.38
CA LEU A 396 14.27 3.47 15.84
C LEU A 396 14.05 4.82 16.52
N GLN A 397 14.76 5.88 16.10
CA GLN A 397 14.54 7.25 16.57
C GLN A 397 13.10 7.73 16.25
N TYR A 398 12.56 7.32 15.11
CA TYR A 398 11.19 7.62 14.74
C TYR A 398 10.19 6.88 15.65
N MET A 399 10.38 5.59 15.89
CA MET A 399 9.62 4.81 16.88
C MET A 399 9.78 5.37 18.31
N GLU A 400 10.93 5.91 18.68
CA GLU A 400 11.14 6.55 19.99
C GLU A 400 10.37 7.87 20.13
N LYS A 401 10.14 8.59 19.01
CA LYS A 401 9.27 9.78 18.97
C LYS A 401 7.78 9.43 18.96
N HIS A 402 7.43 8.22 18.54
CA HIS A 402 6.05 7.74 18.39
C HIS A 402 5.85 6.44 19.19
N PRO A 403 5.47 6.52 20.48
CA PRO A 403 5.53 5.38 21.40
C PRO A 403 4.74 4.16 20.90
N GLN A 404 5.19 2.96 21.27
CA GLN A 404 4.56 1.70 20.85
C GLN A 404 3.44 1.34 21.82
N LEU A 405 2.20 1.46 21.36
CA LEU A 405 1.05 0.94 22.10
C LEU A 405 0.72 -0.50 21.77
N LEU A 406 1.22 -1.05 20.67
CA LEU A 406 0.88 -2.39 20.24
C LEU A 406 1.94 -3.41 20.70
N SER A 407 1.50 -4.49 21.33
CA SER A 407 2.28 -5.70 21.57
C SER A 407 1.60 -6.87 20.85
N VAL A 408 2.41 -7.74 20.29
CA VAL A 408 1.98 -8.87 19.45
C VAL A 408 2.75 -10.13 19.81
N ASP A 409 2.18 -11.28 19.48
CA ASP A 409 2.80 -12.58 19.76
C ASP A 409 4.01 -12.91 18.86
N ARG A 410 4.14 -12.23 17.72
CA ARG A 410 5.33 -12.31 16.86
C ARG A 410 5.84 -10.92 16.56
N VAL A 411 7.16 -10.73 16.60
CA VAL A 411 7.88 -9.45 16.44
C VAL A 411 7.10 -8.33 15.73
N SER A 412 6.61 -8.54 14.51
CA SER A 412 5.93 -7.50 13.71
C SER A 412 4.50 -7.86 13.26
N THR A 413 3.98 -9.03 13.62
CA THR A 413 2.73 -9.55 13.05
C THR A 413 1.83 -10.14 14.13
N ILE A 414 0.52 -9.91 13.97
CA ILE A 414 -0.51 -10.48 14.84
C ILE A 414 -0.85 -11.86 14.29
N HIS A 415 -0.63 -12.90 15.08
CA HIS A 415 -0.95 -14.27 14.70
C HIS A 415 -2.06 -14.87 15.57
N ASP A 416 -1.90 -14.87 16.89
CA ASP A 416 -2.87 -15.44 17.84
C ASP A 416 -3.35 -14.48 18.91
N GLN A 417 -2.56 -13.44 19.25
CA GLN A 417 -2.96 -12.42 20.22
C GLN A 417 -2.27 -11.08 19.98
N PHE A 418 -2.91 -10.02 20.46
CA PHE A 418 -2.28 -8.70 20.57
C PHE A 418 -2.83 -7.94 21.79
N THR A 419 -2.08 -6.94 22.22
CA THR A 419 -2.48 -6.02 23.28
C THR A 419 -2.21 -4.58 22.85
N ILE A 420 -3.20 -3.71 23.05
CA ILE A 420 -3.05 -2.26 22.95
C ILE A 420 -2.94 -1.72 24.38
N PHE A 421 -1.87 -0.98 24.67
CA PHE A 421 -1.64 -0.34 25.98
C PHE A 421 -2.25 1.06 26.03
N ASP A 422 -2.57 1.53 27.23
CA ASP A 422 -3.03 2.90 27.42
C ASP A 422 -1.87 3.89 27.17
N PRO A 423 -2.01 4.90 26.31
CA PRO A 423 -0.98 5.92 26.13
C PRO A 423 -0.71 6.75 27.40
N GLU A 424 -1.69 6.90 28.28
CA GLU A 424 -1.55 7.64 29.54
C GLU A 424 -0.84 6.81 30.61
N VAL A 425 -1.03 5.49 30.57
CA VAL A 425 -0.39 4.54 31.47
C VAL A 425 0.20 3.37 30.65
N PRO A 426 1.37 3.55 30.00
CA PRO A 426 1.90 2.55 29.06
C PRO A 426 2.16 1.16 29.64
N SER A 427 2.22 1.02 30.96
CA SER A 427 2.32 -0.30 31.62
C SER A 427 1.00 -1.07 31.65
N GLU A 428 -0.15 -0.40 31.50
CA GLU A 428 -1.47 -1.01 31.65
C GLU A 428 -2.07 -1.38 30.30
N PRO A 429 -2.54 -2.63 30.12
CA PRO A 429 -3.25 -3.04 28.92
C PRO A 429 -4.61 -2.34 28.88
N TRP A 430 -4.88 -1.61 27.80
CA TRP A 430 -6.21 -1.05 27.54
C TRP A 430 -7.12 -2.09 26.89
N LEU A 431 -6.59 -2.88 25.94
CA LEU A 431 -7.30 -3.97 25.29
C LEU A 431 -6.35 -5.12 25.01
N SER A 432 -6.67 -6.31 25.52
CA SER A 432 -6.00 -7.56 25.15
C SER A 432 -7.00 -8.47 24.44
N VAL A 433 -6.59 -8.99 23.29
CA VAL A 433 -7.44 -9.80 22.42
C VAL A 433 -6.66 -11.00 21.94
N ASP A 434 -7.30 -12.16 22.01
CA ASP A 434 -6.86 -13.39 21.37
C ASP A 434 -7.77 -13.78 20.20
N ARG A 435 -7.30 -14.75 19.41
CA ARG A 435 -7.97 -15.27 18.22
C ARG A 435 -9.33 -15.92 18.48
N THR A 436 -9.59 -16.34 19.72
CA THR A 436 -10.86 -16.97 20.11
C THR A 436 -11.97 -15.93 20.29
N ASN A 437 -11.63 -14.64 20.44
CA ASN A 437 -12.61 -13.58 20.60
C ASN A 437 -13.38 -13.32 19.28
N PRO A 438 -14.70 -13.60 19.23
CA PRO A 438 -15.48 -13.51 18.00
C PRO A 438 -15.62 -12.07 17.48
N SER A 439 -15.56 -11.06 18.36
CA SER A 439 -15.63 -9.64 17.99
C SER A 439 -14.40 -9.18 17.22
N TYR A 440 -13.27 -9.88 17.38
CA TYR A 440 -11.98 -9.49 16.81
C TYR A 440 -11.33 -10.54 15.92
N ARG A 441 -11.90 -11.74 15.78
CA ARG A 441 -11.34 -12.83 14.95
C ARG A 441 -10.82 -12.38 13.57
N TRP A 442 -11.49 -11.41 12.96
CA TRP A 442 -11.14 -10.84 11.66
C TRP A 442 -9.72 -10.25 11.60
N ILE A 443 -9.16 -9.72 12.69
CA ILE A 443 -7.81 -9.11 12.71
C ILE A 443 -6.68 -10.14 12.49
N PHE A 444 -6.95 -11.41 12.76
CA PHE A 444 -5.97 -12.50 12.68
C PHE A 444 -5.85 -13.11 11.29
N GLU A 445 -6.70 -12.65 10.36
CA GLU A 445 -6.74 -13.12 8.98
C GLU A 445 -5.55 -12.57 8.16
N ASP A 446 -4.99 -13.39 7.27
CA ASP A 446 -3.71 -13.14 6.62
C ASP A 446 -3.67 -11.83 5.81
N TYR A 447 -4.79 -11.43 5.20
CA TYR A 447 -4.89 -10.23 4.37
C TYR A 447 -4.91 -8.90 5.17
N LEU A 448 -5.01 -8.95 6.51
CA LEU A 448 -4.88 -7.76 7.36
C LEU A 448 -3.49 -7.60 7.96
N ARG A 449 -2.63 -8.61 7.81
CA ARG A 449 -1.25 -8.55 8.25
C ARG A 449 -0.46 -7.54 7.41
N PRO A 450 0.50 -6.84 8.01
CA PRO A 450 1.46 -6.04 7.27
C PRO A 450 2.15 -6.92 6.23
N MET A 451 2.20 -6.46 4.99
CA MET A 451 2.94 -7.14 3.92
C MET A 451 4.35 -6.55 3.81
N GLY A 452 5.35 -7.42 3.63
CA GLY A 452 6.73 -7.02 3.39
C GLY A 452 7.32 -6.20 4.54
N THR A 453 7.75 -4.98 4.23
CA THR A 453 8.42 -4.04 5.14
C THR A 453 7.47 -3.07 5.86
N THR A 454 6.15 -3.27 5.75
CA THR A 454 5.18 -2.43 6.45
C THR A 454 5.02 -2.85 7.91
N HIS A 455 4.59 -1.92 8.75
CA HIS A 455 4.32 -2.13 10.18
C HIS A 455 2.93 -1.60 10.54
N TYR A 456 2.48 -1.95 11.74
CA TYR A 456 1.25 -1.38 12.28
C TYR A 456 1.46 0.07 12.71
N ILE A 457 0.45 0.90 12.46
CA ILE A 457 0.23 2.11 13.24
C ILE A 457 -1.05 1.97 14.04
N VAL A 458 -1.05 2.53 15.24
CA VAL A 458 -2.25 2.77 16.04
C VAL A 458 -2.43 4.28 16.14
N VAL A 459 -3.66 4.74 16.01
CA VAL A 459 -4.01 6.16 16.04
C VAL A 459 -5.16 6.34 17.02
N ASP A 460 -5.09 7.37 17.87
CA ASP A 460 -6.24 7.75 18.69
C ASP A 460 -7.40 8.21 17.78
N LEU A 461 -8.55 7.55 17.90
CA LEU A 461 -9.70 7.72 17.03
C LEU A 461 -10.36 9.08 17.25
N LYS A 462 -10.34 9.61 18.48
CA LYS A 462 -10.89 10.92 18.81
C LYS A 462 -10.02 12.02 18.23
N ASP A 463 -8.70 11.88 18.33
CA ASP A 463 -7.79 12.84 17.72
C ASP A 463 -7.89 12.83 16.19
N LEU A 464 -7.96 11.63 15.59
CA LEU A 464 -8.21 11.48 14.16
C LEU A 464 -9.55 12.08 13.72
N ALA A 465 -10.62 11.84 14.49
CA ALA A 465 -11.93 12.44 14.24
C ALA A 465 -11.85 13.97 14.28
N ASN A 466 -11.04 14.56 15.17
CA ASN A 466 -10.93 16.02 15.27
C ASN A 466 -9.88 16.66 14.34
N SER A 467 -9.09 15.85 13.62
CA SER A 467 -8.03 16.37 12.72
C SER A 467 -8.53 17.18 11.52
N ARG A 468 -9.80 17.02 11.13
CA ARG A 468 -10.41 17.73 10.00
C ARG A 468 -11.84 18.15 10.32
N SER A 469 -12.21 19.36 9.90
CA SER A 469 -13.58 19.86 9.99
C SER A 469 -14.46 19.25 8.89
N VAL A 470 -15.72 19.01 9.23
CA VAL A 470 -16.78 18.65 8.28
C VAL A 470 -17.92 19.65 8.43
N GLU A 471 -18.65 19.87 7.34
CA GLU A 471 -19.75 20.85 7.25
C GLU A 471 -21.12 20.19 7.09
#